data_AF-A0A4S2IU83-F1
#
_entry.id   AF-A0A4S2IU83-F1
#
_cell.length_a   1.000
_cell.length_b   1.000
_cell.length_c   1.000
_cell.angle_alpha   90.00
_cell.angle_beta   90.00
_cell.angle_gamma   90.00
#
_symmetry.space_group_name_H-M   'P 1'
#
loop_
_entity.id
_entity.type
_entity.pdbx_description
1 polymer ?
#
loop_
_entity_poly.entity_id
_entity_poly.type
_entity_poly.pdbx_seq_one_letter_code
_entity_poly.pdbx_strand_id
1 'polypeptide(L)'
;MPAYHTPVFVPAHPRSVAATGSDGRPARVPFVVFELFEHPAHGMAALAFTTPEKLVEALGEAQPWAATSLGPLAEGVADRDVTVLLDPRLAPGEPNWRPEDLAAYAQEVRR
;
A
#
# COMPACT_ATOMS: atom_id res chain seq x y z
N MET A 1 13.83 -2.90 18.86
CA MET A 1 12.68 -2.47 18.04
C MET A 1 13.12 -1.31 17.17
N PRO A 2 12.64 -1.19 15.93
CA PRO A 2 12.91 0.00 15.11
C PRO A 2 12.39 1.28 15.78
N ALA A 3 12.90 2.44 15.38
CA ALA A 3 12.43 3.71 15.90
C ALA A 3 10.99 3.98 15.45
N TYR A 4 10.20 4.68 16.26
CA TYR A 4 8.79 4.97 15.96
C TYR A 4 8.59 5.66 14.59
N HIS A 5 9.50 6.57 14.24
CA HIS A 5 9.50 7.26 12.94
C HIS A 5 10.40 6.61 11.89
N THR A 6 10.74 5.33 12.02
CA THR A 6 11.47 4.62 10.96
C THR A 6 10.68 4.71 9.65
N PRO A 7 11.28 5.28 8.58
CA PRO A 7 10.63 5.35 7.28
C PRO A 7 10.48 3.95 6.70
N VAL A 8 9.31 3.66 6.14
CA VAL A 8 8.99 2.40 5.48
C VAL A 8 8.20 2.64 4.20
N PHE A 9 8.33 1.69 3.28
CA PHE A 9 7.66 1.64 1.99
C PHE A 9 6.60 0.55 2.06
N VAL A 10 5.34 0.91 1.80
CA VAL A 10 4.18 0.04 1.98
C VAL A 10 3.45 -0.10 0.65
N PRO A 11 3.08 -1.33 0.22
CA PRO A 11 2.23 -1.55 -0.95
C PRO A 11 0.96 -0.71 -0.86
N ALA A 12 0.74 0.14 -1.85
CA ALA A 12 -0.30 1.16 -1.78
C ALA A 12 -0.66 1.68 -3.16
N HIS A 13 -1.94 1.93 -3.41
CA HIS A 13 -2.39 2.53 -4.66
C HIS A 13 -3.40 3.65 -4.39
N PRO A 14 -3.45 4.70 -5.23
CA PRO A 14 -4.47 5.71 -5.09
C PRO A 14 -5.88 5.10 -5.28
N ARG A 15 -6.89 5.77 -4.76
CA ARG A 15 -8.30 5.58 -5.05
C ARG A 15 -8.95 6.95 -5.04
N SER A 16 -10.15 7.04 -5.60
CA SER A 16 -10.94 8.25 -5.47
C SER A 16 -12.41 7.92 -5.38
N VAL A 17 -13.14 8.71 -4.61
CA VAL A 17 -14.60 8.62 -4.48
C VAL A 17 -15.24 9.84 -5.13
N ALA A 18 -16.41 9.63 -5.73
CA ALA A 18 -17.26 10.73 -6.18
C ALA A 18 -17.80 11.49 -4.97
N ALA A 19 -17.68 12.81 -5.03
CA ALA A 19 -18.15 13.72 -4.00
C ALA A 19 -18.68 15.01 -4.66
N THR A 20 -19.20 15.91 -3.83
CA THR A 20 -19.57 17.26 -4.27
C THR A 20 -18.51 18.23 -3.76
N GLY A 21 -17.91 19.00 -4.67
CA GLY A 21 -16.95 20.05 -4.35
C GLY A 21 -17.59 21.17 -3.54
N SER A 22 -16.74 22.01 -2.94
CA SER A 22 -17.18 23.19 -2.18
C SER A 22 -17.95 24.21 -3.03
N ASP A 23 -17.80 24.15 -4.36
CA ASP A 23 -18.55 24.96 -5.34
C ASP A 23 -19.86 24.30 -5.79
N GLY A 24 -20.26 23.17 -5.20
CA GLY A 24 -21.47 22.43 -5.52
C GLY A 24 -21.37 21.55 -6.78
N ARG A 25 -20.20 21.51 -7.45
CA ARG A 25 -20.00 20.68 -8.65
C ARG A 25 -19.56 19.26 -8.30
N PRO A 26 -19.83 18.26 -9.15
CA PRO A 26 -19.22 16.95 -9.01
C PRO A 26 -17.70 17.04 -8.96
N ALA A 27 -17.09 16.40 -7.96
CA ALA A 27 -15.66 16.32 -7.75
C ALA A 27 -15.24 14.89 -7.42
N ARG A 28 -13.97 14.56 -7.66
CA ARG A 28 -13.37 13.32 -7.18
C ARG A 28 -12.39 13.64 -6.06
N VAL A 29 -12.53 12.99 -4.92
CA VAL A 29 -11.60 13.16 -3.79
C VAL A 29 -10.60 12.00 -3.81
N PRO A 30 -9.31 12.25 -4.08
CA PRO A 30 -8.29 11.21 -4.08
C PRO A 30 -7.85 10.87 -2.65
N PHE A 31 -7.53 9.60 -2.42
CA PHE A 31 -6.90 9.10 -1.20
C PHE A 31 -6.00 7.91 -1.56
N VAL A 32 -5.05 7.57 -0.69
CA VAL A 32 -4.20 6.38 -0.87
C VAL A 32 -4.74 5.28 0.03
N VAL A 33 -4.82 4.06 -0.50
CA VAL A 33 -5.10 2.87 0.31
C VAL A 33 -3.87 1.99 0.38
N PHE A 34 -3.63 1.40 1.54
CA PHE A 34 -2.61 0.39 1.73
C PHE A 34 -3.18 -1.00 1.42
N GLU A 35 -2.41 -1.78 0.67
CA GLU A 35 -2.77 -3.15 0.32
C GLU A 35 -2.44 -4.07 1.49
N LEU A 36 -3.38 -4.96 1.83
CA LEU A 36 -3.24 -5.94 2.89
C LEU A 36 -3.18 -7.34 2.29
N PHE A 37 -2.35 -8.19 2.87
CA PHE A 37 -2.04 -9.52 2.36
C PHE A 37 -2.47 -10.57 3.38
N GLU A 38 -3.01 -11.68 2.92
CA GLU A 38 -3.24 -12.83 3.79
C GLU A 38 -1.91 -13.45 4.20
N HIS A 39 -1.75 -13.73 5.49
CA HIS A 39 -0.59 -14.36 6.09
C HIS A 39 -1.00 -15.58 6.93
N PRO A 40 -0.41 -16.77 6.67
CA PRO A 40 -0.84 -18.03 7.30
C PRO A 40 -0.83 -18.02 8.83
N ALA A 41 0.08 -17.26 9.46
CA ALA A 41 0.19 -17.20 10.92
C ALA A 41 -0.46 -15.97 11.57
N HIS A 42 -0.82 -14.96 10.78
CA HIS A 42 -1.20 -13.64 11.31
C HIS A 42 -2.53 -13.11 10.78
N GLY A 43 -3.23 -13.86 9.93
CA GLY A 43 -4.43 -13.35 9.27
C GLY A 43 -4.05 -12.26 8.26
N MET A 44 -4.66 -11.08 8.33
CA MET A 44 -4.31 -9.97 7.44
C MET A 44 -3.04 -9.26 7.90
N ALA A 45 -2.16 -8.96 6.96
CA ALA A 45 -0.90 -8.28 7.21
C ALA A 45 -0.70 -7.07 6.30
N ALA A 46 -0.22 -5.98 6.89
CA ALA A 46 0.38 -4.87 6.15
C ALA A 46 1.87 -5.14 6.01
N LEU A 47 2.36 -5.26 4.77
CA LEU A 47 3.78 -5.46 4.52
C LEU A 47 4.49 -4.10 4.49
N ALA A 48 5.57 -3.97 5.24
CA ALA A 48 6.37 -2.75 5.29
C ALA A 48 7.82 -3.09 4.99
N PHE A 49 8.45 -2.32 4.11
CA PHE A 49 9.83 -2.53 3.70
C PHE A 49 10.69 -1.34 4.10
N THR A 50 11.89 -1.56 4.62
CA THR A 50 12.78 -0.46 4.99
C THR A 50 13.44 0.21 3.80
N THR A 51 13.44 -0.45 2.63
CA THR A 51 14.00 0.09 1.38
C THR A 51 13.11 -0.29 0.18
N PRO A 52 13.12 0.49 -0.91
CA PRO A 52 12.39 0.15 -2.13
C PRO A 52 12.89 -1.14 -2.78
N GLU A 53 14.18 -1.45 -2.68
CA GLU A 53 14.77 -2.65 -3.30
C GLU A 53 14.17 -3.93 -2.71
N LYS A 54 13.97 -3.97 -1.38
CA LYS A 54 13.32 -5.11 -0.71
C LYS A 54 11.86 -5.26 -1.14
N LEU A 55 11.16 -4.14 -1.35
CA LEU A 55 9.79 -4.16 -1.85
C LEU A 55 9.74 -4.73 -3.27
N VAL A 56 10.62 -4.27 -4.15
CA VAL A 56 10.72 -4.75 -5.54
C VAL A 56 11.12 -6.21 -5.60
N GLU A 57 12.07 -6.65 -4.76
CA GLU A 57 12.45 -8.06 -4.66
C GLU A 57 11.27 -8.95 -4.25
N ALA A 58 10.42 -8.46 -3.33
CA ALA A 58 9.29 -9.22 -2.81
C ALA A 58 8.06 -9.20 -3.72
N LEU A 59 7.75 -8.07 -4.37
CA LEU A 59 6.46 -7.83 -5.03
C LEU A 59 6.57 -7.46 -6.52
N GLY A 60 7.79 -7.28 -7.02
CA GLY A 60 8.07 -6.89 -8.41
C GLY A 60 8.10 -5.37 -8.63
N GLU A 61 8.73 -4.96 -9.73
CA GLU A 61 8.95 -3.55 -10.09
C GLU A 61 7.65 -2.77 -10.33
N ALA A 62 6.58 -3.47 -10.72
CA ALA A 62 5.31 -2.85 -11.04
C ALA A 62 4.43 -2.55 -9.81
N GLN A 63 4.82 -2.97 -8.61
CA GLN A 63 4.04 -2.75 -7.38
C GLN A 63 3.99 -1.25 -7.02
N PRO A 64 2.80 -0.62 -7.00
CA PRO A 64 2.61 0.70 -6.43
C PRO A 64 2.86 0.70 -4.92
N TRP A 65 3.47 1.77 -4.41
CA TRP A 65 3.77 1.92 -2.99
C TRP A 65 3.70 3.38 -2.51
N ALA A 66 3.61 3.55 -1.20
CA ALA A 66 3.70 4.84 -0.52
C ALA A 66 4.73 4.78 0.62
N ALA A 67 5.40 5.90 0.86
CA ALA A 67 6.28 6.07 2.01
C ALA A 67 5.49 6.54 3.24
N THR A 68 5.78 5.96 4.41
CA THR A 68 5.18 6.36 5.69
C THR A 68 6.14 6.08 6.85
N SER A 69 5.71 6.31 8.09
CA SER A 69 6.43 5.94 9.31
C SER A 69 5.87 4.65 9.92
N LEU A 70 6.75 3.78 10.42
CA LEU A 70 6.38 2.47 10.96
C LEU A 70 5.42 2.56 12.17
N GLY A 71 5.66 3.47 13.10
CA GLY A 71 4.82 3.66 14.30
C GLY A 71 3.38 4.04 13.94
N PRO A 72 3.16 5.15 13.22
CA PRO A 72 1.83 5.53 12.74
C PRO A 72 1.13 4.47 11.88
N LEU A 73 1.89 3.72 11.07
CA LEU A 73 1.34 2.57 10.34
C LEU A 73 0.82 1.50 11.30
N ALA A 74 1.64 1.09 12.27
CA ALA A 74 1.28 0.06 13.24
C ALA A 74 0.06 0.46 14.09
N GLU A 75 0.00 1.70 14.55
CA GLU A 75 -1.17 2.23 15.27
C GLU A 75 -2.42 2.27 14.38
N GLY A 76 -2.29 2.73 13.14
CA GLY A 76 -3.43 2.86 12.21
C GLY A 76 -4.08 1.53 11.81
N VAL A 77 -3.36 0.42 11.94
CA VAL A 77 -3.87 -0.92 11.59
C VAL A 77 -4.21 -1.79 12.82
N ALA A 78 -3.77 -1.39 14.02
CA ALA A 78 -3.95 -2.17 15.24
C ALA A 78 -5.42 -2.49 15.55
N ASP A 79 -6.33 -1.52 15.35
CA ASP A 79 -7.76 -1.67 15.63
C ASP A 79 -8.50 -2.57 14.61
N ARG A 80 -7.80 -3.11 13.61
CA ARG A 80 -8.38 -3.87 12.49
C ARG A 80 -7.94 -5.33 12.46
N ASP A 81 -7.33 -5.82 13.55
CA ASP A 81 -6.70 -7.15 13.64
C ASP A 81 -5.67 -7.41 12.52
N VAL A 82 -4.99 -6.34 12.08
CA VAL A 82 -3.97 -6.39 11.03
C VAL A 82 -2.59 -6.30 11.66
N THR A 83 -1.69 -7.20 11.28
CA THR A 83 -0.29 -7.20 11.74
C THR A 83 0.61 -6.47 10.75
N VAL A 84 1.52 -5.62 11.22
CA VAL A 84 2.59 -5.09 10.37
C VAL A 84 3.76 -6.07 10.32
N LEU A 85 4.12 -6.52 9.12
CA LEU A 85 5.30 -7.37 8.89
C LEU A 85 6.40 -6.53 8.24
N LEU A 86 7.52 -6.38 8.94
CA LEU A 86 8.67 -5.59 8.49
C LEU A 86 9.68 -6.47 7.74
N ASP A 87 10.02 -6.08 6.52
CA ASP A 87 10.90 -6.81 5.59
C ASP A 87 10.62 -8.33 5.53
N PRO A 88 9.37 -8.75 5.31
CA PRO A 88 9.04 -10.17 5.26
C PRO A 88 9.74 -10.84 4.07
N ARG A 89 10.17 -12.08 4.27
CA ARG A 89 10.58 -12.94 3.16
C ARG A 89 9.35 -13.62 2.60
N LEU A 90 8.96 -13.24 1.39
CA LEU A 90 7.86 -13.87 0.67
C LEU A 90 8.41 -14.99 -0.22
N ALA A 91 7.64 -16.05 -0.38
CA ALA A 91 7.94 -17.02 -1.43
C ALA A 91 7.76 -16.33 -2.79
N PRO A 92 8.63 -16.58 -3.79
CA PRO A 92 8.41 -16.09 -5.15
C PRO A 92 7.03 -16.52 -5.64
N GLY A 93 6.20 -15.55 -5.99
CA GLY A 93 4.86 -15.74 -6.52
C GLY A 93 4.65 -14.91 -7.78
N GLU A 94 3.50 -15.07 -8.43
CA GLU A 94 3.12 -14.12 -9.47
C GLU A 94 2.93 -12.73 -8.84
N PRO A 95 3.54 -11.67 -9.40
CA PRO A 95 3.29 -10.31 -8.95
C PRO A 95 1.81 -9.95 -9.02
N ASN A 96 1.30 -9.30 -7.98
CA ASN A 96 -0.06 -8.76 -7.95
C ASN A 96 -0.26 -7.67 -9.02
N TRP A 97 0.79 -6.94 -9.34
CA TRP A 97 0.80 -5.86 -10.31
C TRP A 97 1.72 -6.19 -11.47
N ARG A 98 1.22 -6.02 -12.69
CA ARG A 98 1.98 -6.10 -13.93
C ARG A 98 2.10 -4.70 -14.55
N PRO A 99 3.09 -4.46 -15.43
CA PRO A 99 3.21 -3.18 -16.14
C PRO A 99 1.93 -2.77 -16.89
N GLU A 100 1.17 -3.73 -17.40
CA GLU A 100 -0.11 -3.49 -18.07
C GLU A 100 -1.18 -2.96 -17.10
N ASP A 101 -1.17 -3.44 -15.86
CA ASP A 101 -2.10 -2.99 -14.80
C ASP A 101 -1.82 -1.53 -14.43
N LEU A 102 -0.55 -1.13 -14.38
CA LEU A 102 -0.16 0.27 -14.18
C LEU A 102 -0.66 1.16 -15.32
N ALA A 103 -0.56 0.70 -16.57
CA ALA A 103 -1.05 1.46 -17.72
C ALA A 103 -2.57 1.61 -17.71
N ALA A 104 -3.31 0.53 -17.40
CA ALA A 104 -4.76 0.57 -17.26
C ALA A 104 -5.19 1.51 -16.11
N TYR A 105 -4.51 1.41 -14.97
CA TYR A 105 -4.77 2.22 -13.80
C TYR A 105 -4.49 3.71 -14.05
N ALA A 106 -3.39 4.05 -14.74
CA ALA A 106 -3.09 5.43 -15.12
C ALA A 106 -4.17 6.04 -16.05
N GLN A 107 -4.86 5.22 -16.85
CA GLN A 107 -6.00 5.68 -17.64
C GLN A 107 -7.24 5.88 -16.79
N GLU A 108 -7.50 5.01 -15.81
CA GLU A 108 -8.62 5.15 -14.87
C GLU A 108 -8.52 6.45 -14.07
N VAL A 109 -7.35 6.77 -13.52
CA VAL A 109 -7.13 7.97 -12.69
C VAL A 109 -7.30 9.27 -13.49
N ARG A 110 -7.14 9.24 -14.82
CA ARG A 110 -7.34 10.41 -15.69
C ARG A 110 -8.81 10.67 -16.05
N ARG A 111 -9.73 9.75 -15.73
CA ARG A 111 -11.17 9.85 -16.05
C ARG A 111 -12.00 10.32 -14.87
#